data_AF-A0A849R1V2-F1
#
_entry.id   AF-A0A849R1V2-F1
#
_cell.length_a   1.000
_cell.length_b   1.000
_cell.length_c   1.000
_cell.angle_alpha   90.00
_cell.angle_beta   90.00
_cell.angle_gamma   90.00
#
_symmetry.space_group_name_H-M   'P 1'
#
loop_
_entity.id
_entity.type
_entity.pdbx_description
1 polymer ?
#
loop_
_entity_poly.entity_id
_entity_poly.type
_entity_poly.pdbx_seq_one_letter_code
_entity_poly.pdbx_strand_id
1 'polypeptide(L)' 'MNGVFVDSNDLKNVYELLDTFIELPSDKGITRSAEDVIARYGLLPNDALIAATCTHHGIRKLATFNGDFKQVDFVEIIK' A
#
# COMPACT_ATOMS: atom_id res chain seq x y z
N MET A 1 1.31 -24.86 -6.86
CA MET A 1 2.17 -23.76 -6.38
C MET A 1 3.33 -24.40 -5.63
N ASN A 2 4.56 -24.23 -6.12
CA ASN A 2 5.73 -24.68 -5.36
C ASN A 2 5.96 -23.64 -4.26
N GLY A 3 5.75 -24.04 -3.01
CA GLY A 3 6.02 -23.17 -1.86
C GLY A 3 7.52 -22.90 -1.81
N VAL A 4 7.91 -21.62 -1.78
CA VAL A 4 9.25 -21.22 -1.37
C VAL A 4 9.28 -21.37 0.15
N PHE A 5 10.16 -22.23 0.66
CA PHE A 5 10.40 -22.32 2.09
C PHE A 5 11.30 -21.14 2.48
N VAL A 6 10.77 -20.22 3.28
CA VAL A 6 11.53 -19.10 3.86
C VAL A 6 12.02 -19.52 5.23
N ASP A 7 13.31 -19.31 5.52
CA ASP A 7 13.87 -19.62 6.84
C ASP A 7 13.17 -18.76 7.91
N SER A 8 12.82 -19.38 9.04
CA SER A 8 12.20 -18.67 10.16
C SER A 8 13.04 -17.50 10.69
N ASN A 9 14.37 -17.58 10.60
CA ASN A 9 15.28 -16.50 10.98
C ASN A 9 15.21 -15.32 9.99
N ASP A 10 14.98 -15.59 8.69
CA ASP A 10 14.82 -14.52 7.70
C ASP A 10 13.55 -13.70 7.98
N LEU A 11 12.49 -14.35 8.46
CA LEU A 11 11.24 -13.67 8.84
C LEU A 11 11.39 -12.82 10.10
N LYS A 12 12.27 -13.18 11.04
CA LYS A 12 12.50 -12.41 12.27
C LYS A 12 12.94 -10.99 11.95
N ASN A 13 13.90 -10.82 11.06
CA ASN A 13 14.40 -9.50 10.65
C ASN A 13 13.31 -8.68 9.95
N VAL A 14 12.43 -9.33 9.18
CA VAL A 14 11.29 -8.66 8.53
C VAL A 14 10.30 -8.15 9.58
N TYR A 15 9.94 -8.95 10.58
CA TYR A 15 9.03 -8.53 11.64
C TYR A 15 9.63 -7.41 12.51
N GLU A 16 10.91 -7.52 12.87
CA GLU A 16 11.62 -6.44 13.58
C GLU A 16 11.63 -5.12 12.79
N LEU A 17 11.76 -5.19 11.46
CA LEU A 17 11.66 -4.02 10.60
C LEU A 17 10.24 -3.46 10.58
N LEU A 18 9.20 -4.30 10.43
CA LEU A 18 7.81 -3.87 10.40
C LEU A 18 7.38 -3.19 11.71
N ASP A 19 7.90 -3.63 12.85
CA ASP A 19 7.65 -3.04 14.17
C ASP A 19 8.18 -1.60 14.32
N THR A 20 9.06 -1.15 13.40
CA THR A 20 9.54 0.24 13.37
C THR A 20 8.55 1.20 12.70
N PHE A 21 7.52 0.68 12.02
CA PHE A 21 6.51 1.46 11.32
C PHE A 21 5.19 1.52 12.09
N ILE A 22 4.38 2.52 11.77
CA ILE A 22 3.00 2.60 12.24
C ILE A 22 2.11 1.91 11.21
N GLU A 23 1.41 0.86 11.62
CA GLU A 23 0.37 0.23 10.81
C GLU A 23 -0.88 1.12 10.76
N LEU A 24 -1.36 1.42 9.56
CA LEU A 24 -2.60 2.16 9.36
C LEU A 24 -3.76 1.20 9.19
N PRO A 25 -4.82 1.30 10.01
CA PRO A 25 -5.95 0.41 9.90
C PRO A 25 -6.70 0.68 8.60
N SER A 26 -7.20 -0.39 7.98
CA SER A 26 -8.22 -0.27 6.95
C SER A 26 -9.60 -0.36 7.58
N ASP A 27 -10.52 0.48 7.13
CA ASP A 27 -11.94 0.39 7.49
C ASP A 27 -12.82 0.34 6.23
N LYS A 28 -14.12 0.13 6.43
CA LYS A 28 -15.09 0.03 5.32
C LYS A 28 -15.17 1.32 4.49
N GLY A 29 -14.91 2.49 5.08
CA GLY A 29 -14.88 3.76 4.38
C GLY A 29 -13.68 3.85 3.44
N ILE A 30 -12.50 3.40 3.89
CA ILE A 30 -11.31 3.29 3.06
C ILE A 30 -11.52 2.25 1.95
N THR A 31 -12.08 1.08 2.26
CA THR A 31 -12.38 0.05 1.24
C THR A 31 -13.34 0.58 0.17
N ARG A 32 -14.38 1.32 0.56
CA ARG A 32 -15.28 1.97 -0.40
C ARG A 32 -14.57 3.03 -1.23
N SER A 33 -13.72 3.83 -0.61
CA SER A 33 -12.92 4.84 -1.33
C SER A 33 -11.96 4.19 -2.34
N ALA A 34 -11.49 2.98 -2.07
CA ALA A 34 -10.69 2.20 -3.00
C ALA A 34 -11.47 1.83 -4.28
N GLU A 35 -12.79 1.60 -4.20
CA GLU A 35 -13.62 1.36 -5.39
C GLU A 35 -13.60 2.56 -6.34
N ASP A 36 -13.68 3.78 -5.81
CA ASP A 36 -13.58 5.02 -6.58
C ASP A 36 -12.17 5.21 -7.18
N VAL A 37 -11.13 4.84 -6.44
CA VAL A 37 -9.74 4.87 -6.92
C VAL A 37 -9.51 3.85 -8.05
N ILE A 38 -10.07 2.64 -7.96
CA ILE A 38 -10.04 1.65 -9.04
C ILE A 38 -10.69 2.26 -10.29
N ALA A 39 -11.89 2.83 -10.15
CA ALA A 39 -12.62 3.40 -11.28
C ALA A 39 -11.89 4.58 -11.92
N ARG A 40 -11.24 5.44 -11.11
CA ARG A 40 -10.57 6.66 -11.58
C ARG A 40 -9.21 6.42 -12.19
N TYR A 41 -8.42 5.49 -11.64
CA TYR A 41 -7.02 5.30 -12.03
C TYR A 41 -6.75 3.91 -12.64
N GLY A 42 -7.72 2.98 -12.64
CA GLY A 42 -7.52 1.64 -13.18
C GLY A 42 -6.52 0.79 -12.38
N LEU A 43 -6.29 1.13 -11.11
CA LEU A 43 -5.39 0.39 -10.22
C LEU A 43 -5.98 -0.98 -9.85
N LEU A 44 -5.10 -1.95 -9.58
CA LEU A 44 -5.52 -3.21 -8.95
C LEU A 44 -6.05 -2.95 -7.54
N PRO A 45 -6.92 -3.83 -7.00
CA PRO A 45 -7.59 -3.58 -5.72
C PRO A 45 -6.66 -3.25 -4.55
N ASN A 46 -5.50 -3.92 -4.45
CA ASN A 46 -4.54 -3.65 -3.38
C ASN A 46 -3.84 -2.30 -3.55
N ASP A 47 -3.47 -1.93 -4.79
CA ASP A 47 -2.86 -0.63 -5.08
C ASP A 47 -3.84 0.51 -4.83
N ALA A 48 -5.11 0.31 -5.23
CA ALA A 48 -6.18 1.26 -4.96
C ALA A 48 -6.45 1.42 -3.46
N LEU A 49 -6.39 0.33 -2.69
CA LEU A 49 -6.52 0.38 -1.23
C LEU A 49 -5.39 1.20 -0.60
N ILE A 50 -4.15 1.01 -1.04
CA ILE A 50 -3.00 1.82 -0.58
C ILE A 50 -3.24 3.30 -0.87
N ALA A 51 -3.62 3.65 -2.11
CA ALA A 51 -3.88 5.05 -2.49
C ALA A 51 -5.08 5.67 -1.74
N ALA A 52 -6.14 4.90 -1.50
CA ALA A 52 -7.29 5.32 -0.70
C ALA A 52 -6.89 5.57 0.76
N THR A 53 -6.08 4.69 1.36
CA THR A 53 -5.51 4.88 2.71
C THR A 53 -4.66 6.15 2.77
N CYS A 54 -3.83 6.41 1.76
CA CYS A 54 -3.04 7.64 1.71
C CYS A 54 -3.93 8.89 1.74
N THR A 55 -4.98 8.91 0.93
CA THR A 55 -5.94 10.03 0.90
C THR A 55 -6.64 10.20 2.25
N HIS A 56 -7.13 9.10 2.83
CA HIS A 56 -7.86 9.11 4.08
C HIS A 56 -7.04 9.67 5.25
N HIS A 57 -5.76 9.31 5.32
CA HIS A 57 -4.84 9.76 6.37
C HIS A 57 -4.06 11.05 6.03
N GLY A 58 -4.37 11.70 4.89
CA GLY A 58 -3.68 12.93 4.47
C GLY A 58 -2.21 12.74 4.08
N ILE A 59 -1.82 11.52 3.72
CA ILE A 59 -0.46 11.16 3.28
C ILE A 59 -0.30 11.57 1.82
N ARG A 60 0.60 12.52 1.58
CA ARG A 60 0.87 13.05 0.24
C ARG A 60 2.13 12.47 -0.41
N LYS A 61 2.87 11.61 0.28
CA LYS A 61 4.14 11.05 -0.21
C LYS A 61 4.12 9.53 -0.12
N LEU A 62 4.47 8.85 -1.20
CA LEU A 62 4.47 7.39 -1.29
C LEU A 62 5.83 6.88 -1.76
N ALA A 63 6.47 6.05 -0.94
CA ALA A 63 7.66 5.29 -1.35
C ALA A 63 7.19 4.00 -2.03
N THR A 64 7.47 3.84 -3.32
CA THR A 64 7.07 2.64 -4.06
C THR A 64 7.95 2.42 -5.29
N PHE A 65 8.17 1.14 -5.63
CA PHE A 65 8.73 0.74 -6.92
C PHE A 65 7.66 0.48 -7.98
N ASN A 66 6.36 0.49 -7.61
CA ASN A 66 5.27 0.27 -8.55
C ASN A 66 5.00 1.55 -9.38
N GLY A 67 5.21 1.44 -10.69
CA GLY A 67 5.03 2.52 -11.64
C GLY A 67 3.57 2.96 -11.83
N ASP A 68 2.60 2.12 -11.47
CA ASP A 68 1.17 2.39 -11.65
C ASP A 68 0.69 3.55 -10.78
N PHE A 69 1.37 3.85 -9.66
CA PHE A 69 1.04 5.00 -8.81
C PHE A 69 1.37 6.35 -9.45
N LYS A 70 2.12 6.40 -10.56
CA LYS A 70 2.45 7.67 -11.25
C LYS A 70 1.23 8.40 -11.80
N GLN A 71 0.12 7.69 -12.03
CA GLN A 71 -1.12 8.29 -12.50
C GLN A 71 -2.00 8.85 -11.36
N VAL A 72 -1.65 8.60 -10.10
CA VAL A 72 -2.39 9.04 -8.92
C VAL A 72 -1.98 10.47 -8.57
N ASP A 73 -2.83 11.43 -8.94
CA ASP A 73 -2.54 12.87 -8.90
C ASP A 73 -2.47 13.50 -7.48
N PHE A 74 -2.88 12.78 -6.44
CA PHE A 74 -2.86 13.26 -5.06
C PHE A 74 -1.67 12.76 -4.22
N VAL A 75 -0.79 11.93 -4.78
CA VAL A 75 0.45 11.49 -4.12
C VAL A 75 1.70 11.87 -4.92
N GLU A 76 2.74 12.27 -4.21
CA GLU A 76 4.10 12.48 -4.71
C GLU A 76 4.90 11.19 -4.47
N ILE A 77 5.52 10.64 -5.52
CA ILE A 77 6.38 9.46 -5.38
C ILE A 77 7.76 9.88 -4.89
N ILE A 78 8.20 9.31 -3.76
CA ILE A 78 9.55 9.49 -3.22
C ILE A 78 10.41 8.24 -3.48
N LYS A 79 11.71 8.45 -3.67
CA LYS A 79 12.70 7.40 -3.96
C LYS A 79 13.85 7.46 -2.98
#